data_AF-A0A1B6PQL8-F1
#
_entry.id   AF-A0A1B6PQL8-F1
#
_cell.length_a   1.000
_cell.length_b   1.000
_cell.length_c   1.000
_cell.angle_alpha   90.00
_cell.angle_beta   90.00
_cell.angle_gamma   90.00
#
_symmetry.space_group_name_H-M   'P 1'
#
loop_
_entity.id
_entity.type
_entity.pdbx_description
1 polymer ?
#
loop_
_entity_poly.entity_id
_entity_poly.type
_entity_poly.pdbx_seq_one_letter_code
_entity_poly.pdbx_strand_id
1 'polypeptide(L)'
;MARRGRCHRQRRLRRWSFSSLLKLPGYAYKEWLRFVHKGFFALFQKEYEKDQLKEKEDEQVKLKADRFAGYKSICLFGLGSLFWGSATGFLGQLKEKDEKADKAPDRSAWMDFCFLYSAFALLFMLLGVAASSFPNSSWFAPSVAGFGSLQALILVLGGFHVASLKYHSYGKETKYSMIGSTILIIIYWGLSVQDPIILHFVVKLFFWLVSLIAYVVYMGGRMVWQFGKCAWTKIRTNVLSLKSTLMAWNHSTNDYQHLPQTVSSQSVAVSEGSQGAPPNRISVKALIKSSTLWRLSNPTESSVTSAL
;
A
#
# COMPACT_ATOMS: atom_id res chain seq x y z
N MET A 1 26.75 73.26 23.36
CA MET A 1 26.59 71.94 24.01
C MET A 1 25.42 71.20 23.37
N ALA A 2 25.67 70.17 22.55
CA ALA A 2 24.63 69.26 22.05
C ALA A 2 25.24 67.86 21.86
N ARG A 3 24.82 66.91 22.71
CA ARG A 3 25.34 65.52 22.73
C ARG A 3 24.65 64.69 21.63
N ARG A 4 25.45 64.09 20.74
CA ARG A 4 25.01 63.07 19.77
C ARG A 4 24.95 61.70 20.45
N GLY A 5 23.75 61.10 20.53
CA GLY A 5 23.55 59.70 20.93
C GLY A 5 23.69 58.76 19.74
N ARG A 6 24.65 57.82 19.80
CA ARG A 6 24.81 56.73 18.82
C ARG A 6 23.84 55.60 19.14
N CYS A 7 22.97 55.26 18.19
CA CYS A 7 22.04 54.14 18.28
C CYS A 7 22.75 52.84 17.83
N HIS A 8 22.97 51.91 18.75
CA HIS A 8 23.52 50.58 18.47
C HIS A 8 22.43 49.65 17.93
N ARG A 9 22.51 49.31 16.64
CA ARG A 9 21.59 48.39 15.96
C ARG A 9 21.98 46.94 16.26
N GLN A 10 21.40 46.38 17.33
CA GLN A 10 21.56 44.99 17.74
C GLN A 10 20.83 44.05 16.76
N ARG A 11 21.56 43.36 15.87
CA ARG A 11 21.01 42.30 15.01
C ARG A 11 20.72 41.05 15.85
N ARG A 12 19.48 40.92 16.33
CA ARG A 12 18.96 39.65 16.88
C ARG A 12 18.82 38.63 15.75
N LEU A 13 19.75 37.69 15.67
CA LEU A 13 19.60 36.44 14.95
C LEU A 13 18.42 35.68 15.56
N ARG A 14 17.26 35.70 14.89
CA ARG A 14 16.11 34.87 15.25
C ARG A 14 16.53 33.41 15.11
N ARG A 15 16.75 32.76 16.24
CA ARG A 15 16.86 31.30 16.36
C ARG A 15 15.51 30.73 15.92
N TRP A 16 15.44 30.20 14.70
CA TRP A 16 14.27 29.48 14.23
C TRP A 16 14.15 28.21 15.06
N SER A 17 13.17 28.19 15.96
CA SER A 17 12.87 27.03 16.80
C SER A 17 12.28 25.93 15.92
N PHE A 18 12.96 24.78 15.87
CA PHE A 18 12.61 23.60 15.08
C PHE A 18 11.25 22.98 15.47
N SER A 19 10.63 23.44 16.56
CA SER A 19 9.33 23.00 17.09
C SER A 19 8.15 23.32 16.16
N SER A 20 8.27 24.32 15.28
CA SER A 20 7.15 24.77 14.43
C SER A 20 6.90 23.91 13.17
N LEU A 21 7.80 22.98 12.83
CA LEU A 21 7.74 22.23 11.56
C LEU A 21 6.99 20.88 11.63
N LEU A 22 6.54 20.46 12.81
CA LEU A 22 5.82 19.19 13.03
C LEU A 22 4.28 19.33 13.07
N LYS A 23 3.72 20.54 12.94
CA LYS A 23 2.26 20.79 12.97
C LYS A 23 1.57 20.86 11.59
N LEU A 24 2.17 20.27 10.56
CA LEU A 24 1.71 20.40 9.16
C LEU A 24 0.78 19.30 8.57
N PRO A 25 0.48 18.14 9.19
CA PRO A 25 -0.36 17.15 8.50
C PRO A 25 -1.86 17.50 8.45
N GLY A 26 -2.38 18.27 9.42
CA GLY A 26 -3.82 18.56 9.49
C GLY A 26 -4.34 19.58 8.47
N TYR A 27 -3.50 20.53 8.04
CA TYR A 27 -3.95 21.63 7.17
C TYR A 27 -4.08 21.19 5.69
N ALA A 28 -3.13 20.38 5.20
CA ALA A 28 -3.14 19.86 3.84
C ALA A 28 -4.34 18.91 3.59
N TYR A 29 -4.67 18.07 4.58
CA TYR A 29 -5.85 17.20 4.51
C TYR A 29 -7.16 18.01 4.43
N LYS A 30 -7.28 19.08 5.22
CA LYS A 30 -8.45 19.97 5.24
C LYS A 30 -8.66 20.75 3.93
N GLU A 31 -7.57 21.13 3.26
CA GLU A 31 -7.63 21.81 1.96
C GLU A 31 -7.99 20.84 0.83
N TRP A 32 -7.40 19.64 0.83
CA TRP A 32 -7.73 18.60 -0.13
C TRP A 32 -9.21 18.19 -0.06
N LEU A 33 -9.74 17.98 1.16
CA LEU A 33 -11.17 17.72 1.38
C LEU A 33 -12.06 18.86 0.85
N ARG A 34 -11.66 20.12 1.06
CA ARG A 34 -12.40 21.29 0.56
C ARG A 34 -12.41 21.37 -0.96
N PHE A 35 -11.28 21.06 -1.60
CA PHE A 35 -11.15 21.06 -3.06
C PHE A 35 -12.02 19.97 -3.69
N VAL A 36 -11.96 18.74 -3.15
CA VAL A 36 -12.80 17.61 -3.59
C VAL A 36 -14.28 17.93 -3.37
N HIS A 37 -14.66 18.58 -2.27
CA HIS A 37 -16.06 18.92 -2.01
C HIS A 37 -16.57 20.06 -2.90
N LYS A 38 -15.79 21.13 -3.12
CA LYS A 38 -16.25 22.30 -3.88
C LYS A 38 -16.22 22.12 -5.39
N GLY A 39 -15.16 21.53 -5.94
CA GLY A 39 -15.05 21.34 -7.40
C GLY A 39 -16.01 20.30 -7.94
N PHE A 40 -16.34 19.29 -7.12
CA PHE A 40 -17.11 18.14 -7.55
C PHE A 40 -18.62 18.34 -7.41
N PHE A 41 -19.12 18.91 -6.30
CA PHE A 41 -20.56 19.13 -6.13
C PHE A 41 -21.13 20.26 -7.01
N ALA A 42 -20.30 21.22 -7.42
CA ALA A 42 -20.73 22.34 -8.26
C ALA A 42 -21.09 21.92 -9.71
N LEU A 43 -20.61 20.76 -10.17
CA LEU A 43 -20.91 20.24 -11.52
C LEU A 43 -22.22 19.45 -11.60
N PHE A 44 -22.84 19.08 -10.47
CA PHE A 44 -23.94 18.10 -10.47
C PHE A 44 -25.32 18.67 -10.07
N GLN A 45 -25.43 19.94 -9.69
CA GLN A 45 -26.68 20.48 -9.15
C GLN A 45 -27.54 21.31 -10.12
N LYS A 46 -27.12 21.55 -11.37
CA LYS A 46 -27.69 22.67 -12.14
C LYS A 46 -28.71 22.40 -13.25
N GLU A 47 -29.03 21.17 -13.66
CA GLU A 47 -29.74 20.99 -14.96
C GLU A 47 -30.92 19.99 -15.03
N TYR A 48 -31.52 19.58 -13.91
CA TYR A 48 -32.76 18.78 -13.93
C TYR A 48 -33.91 19.53 -13.26
N GLU A 49 -34.27 20.68 -13.81
CA GLU A 49 -35.35 21.53 -13.29
C GLU A 49 -36.75 20.97 -13.60
N LYS A 50 -37.26 20.25 -12.60
CA LYS A 50 -38.52 20.49 -11.85
C LYS A 50 -39.91 20.46 -12.51
N ASP A 51 -40.12 20.72 -13.80
CA ASP A 51 -41.50 20.86 -14.32
C ASP A 51 -41.95 19.77 -15.32
N GLN A 52 -41.04 18.93 -15.83
CA GLN A 52 -41.39 17.65 -16.50
C GLN A 52 -41.56 16.47 -15.54
N LEU A 53 -41.61 16.73 -14.22
CA LEU A 53 -41.31 15.73 -13.21
C LEU A 53 -42.45 14.76 -12.90
N LYS A 54 -43.73 15.15 -13.06
CA LYS A 54 -44.86 14.30 -12.62
C LYS A 54 -45.24 13.21 -13.63
N GLU A 55 -45.36 13.54 -14.91
CA GLU A 55 -45.67 12.53 -15.95
C GLU A 55 -44.48 11.57 -16.17
N LYS A 56 -43.25 12.08 -16.01
CA LYS A 56 -42.04 11.24 -15.97
C LYS A 56 -41.93 10.38 -14.71
N GLU A 57 -42.58 10.73 -13.59
CA GLU A 57 -42.44 9.96 -12.35
C GLU A 57 -43.14 8.61 -12.48
N ASP A 58 -44.37 8.58 -12.97
CA ASP A 58 -45.12 7.32 -13.19
C ASP A 58 -44.45 6.43 -14.25
N GLU A 59 -43.97 7.03 -15.35
CA GLU A 59 -43.23 6.30 -16.38
C GLU A 59 -41.88 5.78 -15.86
N GLN A 60 -41.17 6.56 -15.04
CA GLN A 60 -39.96 6.10 -14.37
C GLN A 60 -40.22 4.99 -13.36
N VAL A 61 -41.32 5.04 -12.61
CA VAL A 61 -41.70 3.98 -11.67
C VAL A 61 -41.94 2.69 -12.42
N LYS A 62 -42.64 2.74 -13.56
CA LYS A 62 -42.87 1.57 -14.43
C LYS A 62 -41.55 1.03 -15.01
N LEU A 63 -40.71 1.90 -15.58
CA LEU A 63 -39.41 1.51 -16.13
C LEU A 63 -38.47 0.91 -15.06
N LYS A 64 -38.52 1.40 -13.82
CA LYS A 64 -37.77 0.83 -12.69
C LYS A 64 -38.28 -0.56 -12.33
N ALA A 65 -39.60 -0.75 -12.26
CA ALA A 65 -40.21 -2.05 -11.98
C ALA A 65 -39.84 -3.10 -13.05
N ASP A 66 -39.93 -2.73 -14.33
CA ASP A 66 -39.55 -3.60 -15.45
C ASP A 66 -38.07 -3.99 -15.40
N ARG A 67 -37.20 -3.03 -15.01
CA ARG A 67 -35.76 -3.26 -14.83
C ARG A 67 -35.49 -4.24 -13.69
N PHE A 68 -36.17 -4.09 -12.55
CA PHE A 68 -36.04 -5.02 -11.42
C PHE A 68 -36.50 -6.43 -11.79
N ALA A 69 -37.60 -6.55 -12.54
CA ALA A 69 -38.06 -7.84 -13.07
C ALA A 69 -37.00 -8.46 -14.00
N GLY A 70 -36.38 -7.67 -14.86
CA GLY A 70 -35.26 -8.09 -15.70
C GLY A 70 -34.07 -8.61 -14.89
N TYR A 71 -33.58 -7.85 -13.90
CA TYR A 71 -32.49 -8.28 -13.02
C TYR A 71 -32.81 -9.57 -12.27
N LYS A 72 -34.03 -9.67 -11.72
CA LYS A 72 -34.51 -10.88 -11.06
C LYS A 72 -34.50 -12.08 -12.01
N SER A 73 -35.00 -11.91 -13.23
CA SER A 73 -35.00 -12.97 -14.25
C SER A 73 -33.58 -13.43 -14.59
N ILE A 74 -32.63 -12.50 -14.75
CA ILE A 74 -31.22 -12.83 -15.04
C ILE A 74 -30.58 -13.58 -13.86
N CYS A 75 -30.82 -13.13 -12.62
CA CYS A 75 -30.34 -13.83 -11.43
C CYS A 75 -30.91 -15.26 -11.33
N LEU A 76 -32.22 -15.42 -11.54
CA LEU A 76 -32.86 -16.73 -11.51
C LEU A 76 -32.37 -17.63 -12.65
N PHE A 77 -32.11 -17.06 -13.84
CA PHE A 77 -31.47 -17.78 -14.93
C PHE A 77 -30.06 -18.25 -14.56
N GLY A 78 -29.25 -17.39 -13.93
CA GLY A 78 -27.93 -17.76 -13.40
C GLY A 78 -27.99 -18.87 -12.36
N LEU A 79 -28.89 -18.77 -11.38
CA LEU A 79 -29.12 -19.80 -10.37
C LEU A 79 -29.58 -21.12 -11.01
N GLY A 80 -30.50 -21.05 -11.96
CA GLY A 80 -30.92 -22.18 -12.75
C GLY A 80 -29.75 -22.80 -13.52
N SER A 81 -28.92 -21.99 -14.16
CA SER A 81 -27.75 -22.48 -14.91
C SER A 81 -26.71 -23.16 -14.01
N LEU A 82 -26.54 -22.72 -12.76
CA LEU A 82 -25.68 -23.39 -11.79
C LEU A 82 -26.23 -24.77 -11.39
N PHE A 83 -27.54 -24.84 -11.16
CA PHE A 83 -28.21 -26.06 -10.74
C PHE A 83 -28.28 -27.08 -11.89
N TRP A 84 -28.71 -26.64 -13.07
CA TRP A 84 -28.88 -27.47 -14.27
C TRP A 84 -27.59 -27.73 -15.02
N GLY A 85 -26.67 -26.77 -15.06
CA GLY A 85 -25.35 -26.90 -15.67
C GLY A 85 -24.43 -27.87 -14.93
N SER A 86 -24.92 -28.46 -13.82
CA SER A 86 -24.23 -29.47 -13.04
C SER A 86 -22.85 -28.96 -12.64
N ALA A 87 -22.81 -28.08 -11.65
CA ALA A 87 -21.58 -27.78 -10.91
C ALA A 87 -20.82 -29.08 -10.56
N THR A 88 -21.55 -30.18 -10.34
CA THR A 88 -21.01 -31.54 -10.17
C THR A 88 -20.38 -32.15 -11.43
N GLY A 89 -20.95 -31.96 -12.61
CA GLY A 89 -20.39 -32.41 -13.89
C GLY A 89 -19.15 -31.62 -14.31
N PHE A 90 -19.13 -30.32 -14.01
CA PHE A 90 -17.94 -29.47 -14.15
C PHE A 90 -16.81 -29.91 -13.20
N LEU A 91 -17.12 -30.05 -11.91
CA LEU A 91 -16.17 -30.51 -10.90
C LEU A 91 -15.67 -31.93 -11.20
N GLY A 92 -16.54 -32.80 -11.71
CA GLY A 92 -16.20 -34.15 -12.11
C GLY A 92 -15.23 -34.18 -13.30
N GLN A 93 -15.49 -33.38 -14.34
CA GLN A 93 -14.58 -33.28 -15.49
C GLN A 93 -13.23 -32.65 -15.15
N LEU A 94 -13.21 -31.68 -14.23
CA LEU A 94 -11.97 -31.10 -13.72
C LEU A 94 -11.19 -32.11 -12.89
N LYS A 95 -11.86 -32.81 -11.97
CA LYS A 95 -11.25 -33.87 -11.16
C LYS A 95 -10.67 -34.99 -12.03
N GLU A 96 -11.40 -35.46 -13.05
CA GLU A 96 -10.92 -36.51 -13.96
C GLU A 96 -9.70 -36.04 -14.78
N LYS A 97 -9.70 -34.78 -15.25
CA LYS A 97 -8.54 -34.20 -15.94
C LYS A 97 -7.36 -33.95 -15.00
N ASP A 98 -7.61 -33.71 -13.72
CA ASP A 98 -6.57 -33.52 -12.71
C ASP A 98 -5.90 -34.85 -12.35
N GLU A 99 -6.67 -35.93 -12.16
CA GLU A 99 -6.13 -37.27 -11.94
C GLU A 99 -5.29 -37.77 -13.13
N LYS A 100 -5.63 -37.36 -14.36
CA LYS A 100 -4.86 -37.72 -15.57
C LYS A 100 -3.61 -36.88 -15.80
N ALA A 101 -3.47 -35.74 -15.12
CA ALA A 101 -2.39 -34.77 -15.35
C ALA A 101 -1.43 -34.71 -14.16
N ASP A 102 -0.77 -35.85 -13.91
CA ASP A 102 0.04 -36.22 -12.75
C ASP A 102 1.27 -35.33 -12.41
N LYS A 103 1.40 -34.10 -12.97
CA LYS A 103 2.66 -33.32 -12.94
C LYS A 103 2.55 -31.79 -12.80
N ALA A 104 1.41 -31.20 -12.46
CA ALA A 104 1.30 -29.72 -12.34
C ALA A 104 1.20 -29.26 -10.86
N PRO A 105 2.24 -28.64 -10.27
CA PRO A 105 2.30 -28.35 -8.83
C PRO A 105 1.40 -27.21 -8.31
N ASP A 106 0.61 -26.54 -9.16
CA ASP A 106 -0.11 -25.31 -8.77
C ASP A 106 -1.61 -25.32 -9.16
N ARG A 107 -2.20 -26.51 -9.35
CA ARG A 107 -3.58 -26.66 -9.86
C ARG A 107 -4.67 -26.64 -8.79
N SER A 108 -4.41 -27.12 -7.57
CA SER A 108 -5.40 -27.09 -6.48
C SER A 108 -5.86 -25.66 -6.18
N ALA A 109 -4.94 -24.70 -6.21
CA ALA A 109 -5.23 -23.29 -5.99
C ALA A 109 -6.25 -22.72 -7.00
N TRP A 110 -6.27 -23.21 -8.25
CA TRP A 110 -7.23 -22.73 -9.25
C TRP A 110 -8.63 -23.29 -9.01
N MET A 111 -8.74 -24.54 -8.59
CA MET A 111 -10.02 -25.16 -8.21
C MET A 111 -10.62 -24.48 -6.98
N ASP A 112 -9.80 -24.20 -5.97
CA ASP A 112 -10.21 -23.47 -4.77
C ASP A 112 -10.70 -22.06 -5.12
N PHE A 113 -10.00 -21.36 -6.03
CA PHE A 113 -10.43 -20.05 -6.51
C PHE A 113 -11.76 -20.12 -7.26
N CYS A 114 -11.96 -21.10 -8.15
CA CYS A 114 -13.23 -21.26 -8.87
C CYS A 114 -14.39 -21.57 -7.93
N PHE A 115 -14.17 -22.42 -6.93
CA PHE A 115 -15.15 -22.74 -5.91
C PHE A 115 -15.51 -21.51 -5.08
N LEU A 116 -14.50 -20.79 -4.57
CA LEU A 116 -14.69 -19.58 -3.78
C LEU A 116 -15.41 -18.48 -4.58
N TYR A 117 -15.02 -18.27 -5.84
CA TYR A 117 -15.70 -17.32 -6.72
C TYR A 117 -17.15 -17.74 -6.99
N SER A 118 -17.41 -19.03 -7.23
CA SER A 118 -18.77 -19.53 -7.46
C SER A 118 -19.65 -19.33 -6.22
N ALA A 119 -19.12 -19.57 -5.02
CA ALA A 119 -19.83 -19.31 -3.76
C ALA A 119 -20.11 -17.81 -3.57
N PHE A 120 -19.15 -16.94 -3.90
CA PHE A 120 -19.32 -15.50 -3.87
C PHE A 120 -20.39 -15.05 -4.88
N ALA A 121 -20.31 -15.50 -6.13
CA ALA A 121 -21.30 -15.20 -7.17
C ALA A 121 -22.70 -15.67 -6.76
N LEU A 122 -22.82 -16.87 -6.16
CA LEU A 122 -24.06 -17.40 -5.62
C LEU A 122 -24.65 -16.49 -4.54
N LEU A 123 -23.83 -16.06 -3.57
CA LEU A 123 -24.24 -15.13 -2.53
C LEU A 123 -24.79 -13.82 -3.13
N PHE A 124 -24.10 -13.24 -4.10
CA PHE A 124 -24.54 -11.99 -4.73
C PHE A 124 -25.77 -12.15 -5.63
N MET A 125 -25.92 -13.29 -6.31
CA MET A 125 -27.15 -13.59 -7.06
C MET A 125 -28.34 -13.69 -6.12
N LEU A 126 -28.22 -14.40 -4.99
CA LEU A 126 -29.28 -14.51 -3.98
C LEU A 126 -29.60 -13.14 -3.37
N LEU A 127 -28.57 -12.36 -3.04
CA LEU A 127 -28.74 -11.01 -2.54
C LEU A 127 -29.40 -10.09 -3.58
N GLY A 128 -29.09 -10.28 -4.86
CA GLY A 128 -29.71 -9.56 -5.97
C GLY A 128 -31.19 -9.89 -6.14
N VAL A 129 -31.58 -11.18 -6.01
CA VAL A 129 -32.99 -11.60 -6.00
C VAL A 129 -33.73 -11.01 -4.81
N ALA A 130 -33.15 -11.07 -3.61
CA ALA A 130 -33.72 -10.45 -2.42
C ALA A 130 -33.89 -8.93 -2.60
N ALA A 131 -32.85 -8.25 -3.11
CA ALA A 131 -32.88 -6.81 -3.36
C ALA A 131 -33.93 -6.41 -4.40
N SER A 132 -34.20 -7.24 -5.41
CA SER A 132 -35.27 -7.00 -6.39
C SER A 132 -36.69 -7.06 -5.81
N SER A 133 -36.83 -7.54 -4.57
CA SER A 133 -38.11 -7.61 -3.85
C SER A 133 -38.30 -6.47 -2.86
N PHE A 134 -37.28 -5.61 -2.66
CA PHE A 134 -37.40 -4.44 -1.79
C PHE A 134 -38.18 -3.31 -2.48
N PRO A 135 -38.88 -2.46 -1.70
CA PRO A 135 -39.58 -1.32 -2.25
C PRO A 135 -38.60 -0.34 -2.93
N ASN A 136 -39.12 0.37 -3.94
CA ASN A 136 -38.36 1.37 -4.73
C ASN A 136 -37.77 2.52 -3.88
N SER A 137 -38.19 2.66 -2.62
CA SER A 137 -37.63 3.61 -1.65
C SER A 137 -36.23 3.23 -1.14
N SER A 138 -35.79 1.98 -1.32
CA SER A 138 -34.48 1.53 -0.89
C SER A 138 -33.37 2.01 -1.84
N TRP A 139 -32.48 2.86 -1.34
CA TRP A 139 -31.44 3.52 -2.14
C TRP A 139 -30.45 2.58 -2.81
N PHE A 140 -30.23 1.38 -2.25
CA PHE A 140 -29.24 0.42 -2.75
C PHE A 140 -29.86 -0.78 -3.46
N ALA A 141 -31.18 -0.94 -3.42
CA ALA A 141 -31.85 -2.10 -4.03
C ALA A 141 -31.56 -2.26 -5.54
N PRO A 142 -31.64 -1.19 -6.38
CA PRO A 142 -31.33 -1.31 -7.81
C PRO A 142 -29.89 -1.76 -8.05
N SER A 143 -28.95 -1.23 -7.25
CA SER A 143 -27.53 -1.50 -7.38
C SER A 143 -27.19 -2.95 -7.04
N VAL A 144 -27.74 -3.43 -5.93
CA VAL A 144 -27.50 -4.79 -5.47
C VAL A 144 -28.17 -5.80 -6.39
N ALA A 145 -29.38 -5.52 -6.88
CA ALA A 145 -30.05 -6.35 -7.89
C ALA A 145 -29.29 -6.39 -9.23
N GLY A 146 -28.82 -5.23 -9.70
CA GLY A 146 -27.99 -5.12 -10.90
C GLY A 146 -26.63 -5.83 -10.75
N PHE A 147 -26.02 -5.79 -9.57
CA PHE A 147 -24.76 -6.48 -9.32
C PHE A 147 -24.94 -8.00 -9.26
N GLY A 148 -26.01 -8.49 -8.62
CA GLY A 148 -26.34 -9.92 -8.60
C GLY A 148 -26.56 -10.47 -10.02
N SER A 149 -27.25 -9.72 -10.87
CA SER A 149 -27.49 -10.12 -12.27
C SER A 149 -26.22 -10.07 -13.13
N LEU A 150 -25.31 -9.13 -12.87
CA LEU A 150 -23.98 -9.15 -13.48
C LEU A 150 -23.19 -10.41 -13.08
N GLN A 151 -23.19 -10.80 -11.79
CA GLN A 151 -22.52 -12.03 -11.35
C GLN A 151 -23.13 -13.27 -12.01
N ALA A 152 -24.44 -13.32 -12.21
CA ALA A 152 -25.11 -14.37 -12.96
C ALA A 152 -24.58 -14.49 -14.39
N LEU A 153 -24.45 -13.38 -15.12
CA LEU A 153 -23.94 -13.37 -16.48
C LEU A 153 -22.48 -13.82 -16.56
N ILE A 154 -21.62 -13.31 -15.67
CA ILE A 154 -20.20 -13.69 -15.64
C ILE A 154 -20.05 -15.19 -15.33
N LEU A 155 -20.87 -15.72 -14.42
CA LEU A 155 -20.84 -17.12 -14.05
C LEU A 155 -21.31 -18.03 -15.19
N VAL A 156 -22.40 -17.69 -15.88
CA VAL A 156 -22.87 -18.40 -17.08
C VAL A 156 -21.81 -18.39 -18.17
N LEU A 157 -21.19 -17.22 -18.40
CA LEU A 157 -20.11 -17.07 -19.38
C LEU A 157 -18.90 -17.94 -19.00
N GLY A 158 -18.50 -17.95 -17.74
CA GLY A 158 -17.43 -18.81 -17.22
C GLY A 158 -17.74 -20.29 -17.41
N GLY A 159 -18.96 -20.70 -17.06
CA GLY A 159 -19.45 -22.07 -17.28
C GLY A 159 -19.41 -22.48 -18.75
N PHE A 160 -19.85 -21.59 -19.66
CA PHE A 160 -19.76 -21.81 -21.10
C PHE A 160 -18.32 -22.00 -21.59
N HIS A 161 -17.39 -21.12 -21.18
CA HIS A 161 -15.97 -21.23 -21.56
C HIS A 161 -15.35 -22.52 -21.06
N VAL A 162 -15.64 -22.94 -19.83
CA VAL A 162 -15.09 -24.21 -19.33
C VAL A 162 -15.74 -25.42 -20.01
N ALA A 163 -17.05 -25.41 -20.26
CA ALA A 163 -17.70 -26.45 -21.05
C ALA A 163 -17.08 -26.55 -22.46
N SER A 164 -16.67 -25.42 -23.04
CA SER A 164 -16.00 -25.36 -24.35
C SER A 164 -14.60 -26.01 -24.36
N LEU A 165 -13.94 -26.13 -23.20
CA LEU A 165 -12.65 -26.86 -23.07
C LEU A 165 -12.78 -28.36 -23.36
N LYS A 166 -13.99 -28.88 -23.48
CA LYS A 166 -14.22 -30.24 -24.00
C LYS A 166 -13.93 -30.33 -25.51
N TYR A 167 -14.17 -29.25 -26.24
CA TYR A 167 -14.07 -29.21 -27.70
C TYR A 167 -12.76 -28.56 -28.19
N HIS A 168 -12.15 -27.70 -27.37
CA HIS A 168 -10.92 -26.99 -27.73
C HIS A 168 -9.78 -27.38 -26.79
N SER A 169 -8.66 -27.83 -27.36
CA SER A 169 -7.47 -28.22 -26.59
C SER A 169 -6.60 -27.02 -26.17
N TYR A 170 -6.86 -25.83 -26.70
CA TYR A 170 -6.05 -24.63 -26.48
C TYR A 170 -6.46 -23.86 -25.21
N GLY A 171 -6.07 -24.36 -24.04
CA GLY A 171 -6.43 -23.74 -22.75
C GLY A 171 -6.01 -22.27 -22.60
N LYS A 172 -4.94 -21.82 -23.29
CA LYS A 172 -4.49 -20.42 -23.27
C LYS A 172 -5.48 -19.49 -23.99
N GLU A 173 -5.97 -19.90 -25.16
CA GLU A 173 -6.89 -19.11 -25.98
C GLU A 173 -8.25 -18.98 -25.29
N THR A 174 -8.75 -20.08 -24.70
CA THR A 174 -9.99 -20.05 -23.91
C THR A 174 -9.87 -19.10 -22.72
N LYS A 175 -8.72 -19.08 -22.04
CA LYS A 175 -8.50 -18.13 -20.93
C LYS A 175 -8.54 -16.67 -21.40
N TYR A 176 -7.87 -16.33 -22.50
CA TYR A 176 -7.90 -14.97 -23.04
C TYR A 176 -9.30 -14.59 -23.56
N SER A 177 -10.00 -15.52 -24.20
CA SER A 177 -11.38 -15.33 -24.66
C SER A 177 -12.34 -15.09 -23.50
N MET A 178 -12.20 -15.85 -22.41
CA MET A 178 -12.97 -15.64 -21.18
C MET A 178 -12.70 -14.27 -20.57
N ILE A 179 -11.42 -13.87 -20.44
CA ILE A 179 -11.08 -12.55 -19.90
C ILE A 179 -11.64 -11.43 -20.80
N GLY A 180 -11.47 -11.54 -22.12
CA GLY A 180 -11.95 -10.56 -23.08
C GLY A 180 -13.48 -10.41 -23.08
N SER A 181 -14.20 -11.53 -23.13
CA SER A 181 -15.67 -11.54 -23.08
C SER A 181 -16.21 -11.02 -21.74
N THR A 182 -15.58 -11.37 -20.61
CA THR A 182 -15.96 -10.81 -19.29
C THR A 182 -15.77 -9.31 -19.24
N ILE A 183 -14.65 -8.77 -19.75
CA ILE A 183 -14.43 -7.32 -19.83
C ILE A 183 -15.50 -6.64 -20.68
N LEU A 184 -15.84 -7.20 -21.84
CA LEU A 184 -16.88 -6.65 -22.72
C LEU A 184 -18.26 -6.65 -22.03
N ILE A 185 -18.62 -7.73 -21.33
CA ILE A 185 -19.86 -7.80 -20.56
C ILE A 185 -19.88 -6.75 -19.46
N ILE A 186 -18.77 -6.57 -18.72
CA ILE A 186 -18.70 -5.55 -17.65
C ILE A 186 -18.86 -4.14 -18.23
N ILE A 187 -18.22 -3.83 -19.36
CA ILE A 187 -18.36 -2.53 -20.04
C ILE A 187 -19.80 -2.33 -20.51
N TYR A 188 -20.36 -3.31 -21.24
CA TYR A 188 -21.73 -3.27 -21.72
C TYR A 188 -22.72 -3.08 -20.56
N TRP A 189 -22.53 -3.81 -19.47
CA TRP A 189 -23.37 -3.72 -18.27
C TRP A 189 -23.24 -2.35 -17.61
N GLY A 190 -22.02 -1.85 -17.44
CA GLY A 190 -21.77 -0.51 -16.88
C GLY A 190 -22.42 0.61 -17.70
N LEU A 191 -22.42 0.49 -19.03
CA LEU A 191 -23.12 1.42 -19.93
C LEU A 191 -24.64 1.25 -19.87
N SER A 192 -25.13 0.02 -19.73
CA SER A 192 -26.57 -0.32 -19.74
C SER A 192 -27.28 0.00 -18.43
N VAL A 193 -26.59 -0.10 -17.29
CA VAL A 193 -27.18 0.12 -15.97
C VAL A 193 -27.67 1.55 -15.80
N GLN A 194 -27.09 2.53 -16.53
CA GLN A 194 -27.49 3.95 -16.56
C GLN A 194 -27.91 4.52 -15.19
N ASP A 195 -27.37 4.00 -14.10
CA ASP A 195 -27.60 4.51 -12.76
C ASP A 195 -26.41 5.42 -12.45
N PRO A 196 -26.52 6.73 -12.73
CA PRO A 196 -25.41 7.66 -12.53
C PRO A 196 -24.91 7.62 -11.09
N ILE A 197 -25.80 7.30 -10.13
CA ILE A 197 -25.48 7.26 -8.69
C ILE A 197 -24.49 6.13 -8.36
N ILE A 198 -24.67 4.94 -8.94
CA ILE A 198 -23.81 3.78 -8.63
C ILE A 198 -22.47 3.94 -9.30
N LEU A 199 -22.49 4.32 -10.58
CA LEU A 199 -21.27 4.55 -11.34
C LEU A 199 -20.45 5.66 -10.67
N HIS A 200 -21.12 6.71 -10.19
CA HIS A 200 -20.53 7.75 -9.37
C HIS A 200 -19.97 7.24 -8.04
N PHE A 201 -20.69 6.37 -7.32
CA PHE A 201 -20.17 5.78 -6.08
C PHE A 201 -18.94 4.90 -6.31
N VAL A 202 -18.96 4.07 -7.35
CA VAL A 202 -17.85 3.17 -7.72
C VAL A 202 -16.64 3.97 -8.18
N VAL A 203 -16.83 4.96 -9.05
CA VAL A 203 -15.76 5.87 -9.49
C VAL A 203 -15.19 6.63 -8.29
N LYS A 204 -16.03 7.11 -7.37
CA LYS A 204 -15.60 7.78 -6.14
C LYS A 204 -14.81 6.84 -5.22
N LEU A 205 -15.26 5.60 -5.05
CA LEU A 205 -14.55 4.58 -4.27
C LEU A 205 -13.19 4.26 -4.91
N PHE A 206 -13.14 4.12 -6.24
CA PHE A 206 -11.92 3.87 -6.98
C PHE A 206 -10.91 5.02 -6.84
N PHE A 207 -11.33 6.26 -7.07
CA PHE A 207 -10.47 7.43 -6.86
C PHE A 207 -10.03 7.56 -5.40
N TRP A 208 -10.91 7.23 -4.45
CA TRP A 208 -10.55 7.20 -3.03
C TRP A 208 -9.47 6.16 -2.71
N LEU A 209 -9.59 4.94 -3.26
CA LEU A 209 -8.60 3.87 -3.10
C LEU A 209 -7.26 4.25 -3.74
N VAL A 210 -7.26 4.77 -4.98
CA VAL A 210 -6.04 5.23 -5.65
C VAL A 210 -5.40 6.37 -4.86
N SER A 211 -6.19 7.32 -4.36
CA SER A 211 -5.71 8.41 -3.52
C SER A 211 -5.14 7.92 -2.19
N LEU A 212 -5.74 6.87 -1.59
CA LEU A 212 -5.23 6.25 -0.36
C LEU A 212 -3.87 5.60 -0.61
N ILE A 213 -3.70 4.86 -1.71
CA ILE A 213 -2.42 4.25 -2.08
C ILE A 213 -1.36 5.34 -2.31
N ALA A 214 -1.67 6.37 -3.09
CA ALA A 214 -0.76 7.49 -3.33
C ALA A 214 -0.37 8.20 -2.03
N TYR A 215 -1.32 8.38 -1.10
CA TYR A 215 -1.07 8.95 0.22
C TYR A 215 -0.12 8.08 1.06
N VAL A 216 -0.33 6.76 1.08
CA VAL A 216 0.55 5.82 1.80
C VAL A 216 1.97 5.87 1.23
N VAL A 217 2.12 5.86 -0.10
CA VAL A 217 3.43 5.99 -0.78
C VAL A 217 4.10 7.32 -0.43
N TYR A 218 3.36 8.44 -0.50
CA TYR A 218 3.86 9.76 -0.15
C TYR A 218 4.32 9.84 1.32
N MET A 219 3.52 9.30 2.25
CA MET A 219 3.85 9.26 3.67
C MET A 219 5.07 8.38 3.93
N GLY A 220 5.19 7.22 3.28
CA GLY A 220 6.36 6.37 3.33
C GLY A 220 7.62 7.10 2.84
N GLY A 221 7.54 7.77 1.68
CA GLY A 221 8.63 8.57 1.14
C GLY A 221 9.06 9.70 2.08
N ARG A 222 8.12 10.40 2.72
CA ARG A 222 8.44 11.42 3.73
C ARG A 222 9.15 10.83 4.93
N MET A 223 8.71 9.68 5.44
CA MET A 223 9.38 9.03 6.58
C MET A 223 10.83 8.69 6.24
N VAL A 224 11.07 8.04 5.10
CA VAL A 224 12.42 7.70 4.61
C VAL A 224 13.30 8.95 4.47
N TRP A 225 12.75 10.03 3.91
CA TRP A 225 13.47 11.30 3.77
C TRP A 225 13.86 11.93 5.12
N GLN A 226 12.98 11.89 6.12
CA GLN A 226 13.28 12.40 7.47
C GLN A 226 14.36 11.56 8.14
N PHE A 227 14.30 10.23 8.04
CA PHE A 227 15.36 9.34 8.52
C PHE A 227 16.70 9.63 7.83
N GLY A 228 16.69 9.83 6.51
CA GLY A 228 17.87 10.21 5.74
C GLY A 228 18.47 11.54 6.22
N LYS A 229 17.63 12.55 6.49
CA LYS A 229 18.09 13.83 7.05
C LYS A 229 18.71 13.66 8.45
N CYS A 230 18.06 12.93 9.34
CA CYS A 230 18.60 12.67 10.68
C CYS A 230 19.94 11.92 10.62
N ALA A 231 20.03 10.87 9.81
CA ALA A 231 21.26 10.11 9.59
C ALA A 231 22.38 11.00 9.02
N TRP A 232 22.07 11.82 8.01
CA TRP A 232 23.01 12.77 7.42
C TRP A 232 23.53 13.79 8.44
N THR A 233 22.64 14.35 9.27
CA THR A 233 23.07 15.29 10.32
C THR A 233 24.00 14.63 11.34
N LYS A 234 23.74 13.36 11.71
CA LYS A 234 24.59 12.59 12.63
C LYS A 234 25.96 12.27 12.03
N ILE A 235 26.01 11.89 10.76
CA ILE A 235 27.27 11.69 10.03
C ILE A 235 28.05 13.00 9.97
N ARG A 236 27.39 14.11 9.61
CA ARG A 236 28.01 15.42 9.51
C ARG A 236 28.60 15.89 10.84
N THR A 237 27.89 15.72 11.96
CA THR A 237 28.41 16.10 13.28
C THR A 237 29.62 15.27 13.68
N ASN A 238 29.61 13.96 13.37
CA ASN A 238 30.75 13.09 13.64
C ASN A 238 31.97 13.47 12.79
N VAL A 239 31.79 13.79 11.51
CA VAL A 239 32.87 14.25 10.62
C VAL A 239 33.46 15.57 11.10
N LEU A 240 32.62 16.52 11.53
CA LEU A 240 33.09 17.81 12.07
C LEU A 240 33.85 17.62 13.39
N SER A 241 33.37 16.75 14.27
CA SER A 241 34.07 16.39 15.51
C SER A 241 35.44 15.77 15.22
N LEU A 242 35.51 14.80 14.29
CA LEU A 242 36.77 14.16 13.89
C LEU A 242 37.76 15.16 13.30
N LYS A 243 37.28 16.10 12.49
CA LYS A 243 38.10 17.20 11.95
C LYS A 243 38.65 18.10 13.06
N SER A 244 37.87 18.40 14.10
CA SER A 244 38.35 19.20 15.24
C SER A 244 39.42 18.46 16.06
N THR A 245 39.25 17.16 16.30
CA THR A 245 40.25 16.33 17.00
C THR A 245 41.55 16.23 16.19
N LEU A 246 41.45 16.09 14.87
CA LEU A 246 42.62 16.04 13.99
C LEU A 246 43.40 17.36 13.99
N MET A 247 42.71 18.50 13.97
CA MET A 247 43.35 19.83 14.05
C MET A 247 44.05 20.03 15.40
N ALA A 248 43.43 19.60 16.50
CA ALA A 248 44.05 19.66 17.83
C ALA A 248 45.31 18.79 17.91
N TRP A 249 45.29 17.59 17.33
CA TRP A 249 46.45 16.71 17.26
C TRP A 249 47.60 17.32 16.44
N ASN A 250 47.30 17.91 15.28
CA ASN A 250 48.30 18.53 14.41
C ASN A 250 49.01 19.74 15.06
N HIS A 251 48.29 20.52 15.88
CA HIS A 251 48.92 21.59 16.67
C HIS A 251 49.88 21.01 17.72
N SER A 252 49.46 19.96 18.44
CA SER A 252 50.32 19.30 19.43
C SER A 252 51.60 18.73 18.82
N THR A 253 51.55 18.15 17.62
CA THR A 253 52.75 17.59 16.95
C THR A 253 53.75 18.66 16.52
N ASN A 254 53.31 19.86 16.14
CA ASN A 254 54.20 20.95 15.75
C ASN A 254 54.93 21.56 16.96
N ASP A 255 54.31 21.58 18.14
CA ASP A 255 54.95 22.09 19.36
C ASP A 255 56.17 21.24 19.77
N TYR A 256 56.19 19.94 19.45
CA TYR A 256 57.34 19.06 19.71
C TYR A 256 58.54 19.32 18.79
N GLN A 257 58.38 20.02 17.65
CA GLN A 257 59.51 20.33 16.75
C GLN A 257 60.39 21.49 17.25
N HIS A 258 59.96 22.22 18.28
CA HIS A 258 60.72 23.33 18.87
C HIS A 258 61.45 22.97 20.17
N LEU A 259 61.47 21.68 20.56
CA LEU A 259 62.27 21.27 21.71
C LEU A 259 63.77 21.39 21.36
N PRO A 260 64.56 22.12 22.18
CA PRO A 260 65.99 22.23 21.98
C PRO A 260 66.64 20.85 22.11
N GLN A 261 67.50 20.47 21.16
CA GLN A 261 68.41 19.33 21.31
C GLN A 261 69.43 19.67 22.40
N THR A 262 69.04 19.55 23.67
CA THR A 262 69.97 19.57 24.78
C THR A 262 70.68 18.21 24.82
N VAL A 263 71.83 18.17 24.16
CA VAL A 263 72.85 17.13 24.35
C VAL A 263 73.33 17.24 25.81
N SER A 264 72.78 16.40 26.68
CA SER A 264 73.28 16.20 28.04
C SER A 264 73.89 14.80 28.13
N SER A 265 75.21 14.78 27.92
CA SER A 265 76.08 13.69 28.32
C SER A 265 76.15 13.68 29.85
N GLN A 266 75.34 12.87 30.53
CA GLN A 266 75.52 12.62 31.95
C GLN A 266 75.53 11.12 32.24
N SER A 267 76.75 10.61 32.26
CA SER A 267 77.16 9.40 32.96
C SER A 267 76.82 9.53 34.44
N VAL A 268 75.88 8.72 34.93
CA VAL A 268 75.72 8.50 36.37
C VAL A 268 75.66 7.01 36.63
N ALA A 269 76.52 6.63 37.56
CA ALA A 269 76.89 5.29 37.94
C ALA A 269 75.77 4.51 38.62
N VAL A 270 75.71 3.25 38.23
CA VAL A 270 75.56 2.05 39.07
C VAL A 270 75.38 2.33 40.57
N SER A 271 74.20 1.98 41.09
CA SER A 271 74.06 1.48 42.45
C SER A 271 73.11 0.29 42.41
N GLU A 272 73.68 -0.87 42.69
CA GLU A 272 73.00 -2.15 42.90
C GLU A 272 72.17 -2.09 44.18
N GLY A 273 70.96 -2.66 44.17
CA GLY A 273 70.29 -2.96 45.43
C GLY A 273 68.79 -3.20 45.37
N SER A 274 68.45 -4.49 45.41
CA SER A 274 67.23 -5.07 45.99
C SER A 274 66.04 -5.37 45.07
N GLN A 275 65.68 -6.65 45.15
CA GLN A 275 64.67 -7.40 44.43
C GLN A 275 63.25 -6.91 44.73
N GLY A 276 62.41 -6.85 43.69
CA GLY A 276 60.96 -6.67 43.83
C GLY A 276 60.25 -6.84 42.50
N ALA A 277 59.63 -8.01 42.32
CA ALA A 277 58.64 -8.48 41.33
C ALA A 277 58.41 -7.68 40.01
N PRO A 278 58.40 -8.36 38.83
CA PRO A 278 58.13 -7.72 37.55
C PRO A 278 56.67 -7.23 37.46
N PRO A 279 56.41 -5.95 37.10
CA PRO A 279 55.08 -5.52 36.72
C PRO A 279 54.71 -6.09 35.35
N ASN A 280 53.53 -6.72 35.29
CA ASN A 280 52.90 -7.26 34.10
C ASN A 280 53.02 -6.32 32.89
N ARG A 281 53.86 -6.70 31.91
CA ARG A 281 53.74 -6.19 30.54
C ARG A 281 52.42 -6.67 29.97
N ILE A 282 51.39 -5.83 30.07
CA ILE A 282 50.17 -6.00 29.29
C ILE A 282 50.57 -5.84 27.82
N SER A 283 50.65 -6.98 27.13
CA SER A 283 50.93 -7.05 25.71
C SER A 283 49.82 -6.32 24.95
N VAL A 284 50.17 -5.24 24.26
CA VAL A 284 49.27 -4.46 23.40
C VAL A 284 48.62 -5.33 22.30
N LYS A 285 49.18 -6.52 22.01
CA LYS A 285 48.57 -7.51 21.11
C LYS A 285 47.29 -8.15 21.66
N ALA A 286 47.05 -8.12 22.98
CA ALA A 286 45.81 -8.65 23.57
C ALA A 286 44.62 -7.66 23.45
N LEU A 287 44.88 -6.36 23.33
CA LEU A 287 43.81 -5.34 23.26
C LEU A 287 43.15 -5.26 21.86
N ILE A 288 43.85 -5.71 20.80
CA ILE A 288 43.31 -5.73 19.42
C ILE A 288 42.41 -6.95 19.18
N LYS A 289 42.55 -8.03 19.96
CA LYS A 289 41.73 -9.24 19.80
C LYS A 289 40.36 -9.18 20.48
N SER A 290 40.18 -8.28 21.46
CA SER A 290 38.91 -8.14 22.21
C SER A 290 37.84 -7.37 21.41
N SER A 291 38.24 -6.44 20.55
CA SER A 291 37.32 -5.60 19.77
C SER A 291 36.74 -6.30 18.52
N THR A 292 37.27 -7.46 18.13
CA THR A 292 36.73 -8.25 17.01
C THR A 292 35.63 -9.23 17.44
N LEU A 293 35.51 -9.55 18.73
CA LEU A 293 34.55 -10.55 19.23
C LEU A 293 33.14 -9.99 19.50
N TRP A 294 32.96 -8.67 19.57
CA TRP A 294 31.65 -8.04 19.79
C TRP A 294 30.80 -7.87 18.53
N ARG A 295 31.26 -8.34 17.36
CA ARG A 295 30.58 -8.15 16.07
C ARG A 295 29.96 -9.42 15.47
N LEU A 296 29.86 -10.51 16.23
CA LEU A 296 29.31 -11.79 15.76
C LEU A 296 28.08 -12.31 16.52
N SER A 297 27.54 -11.57 17.50
CA SER A 297 26.28 -11.95 18.16
C SER A 297 25.12 -11.05 17.72
N ASN A 298 24.64 -11.24 16.49
CA ASN A 298 23.30 -10.82 16.10
C ASN A 298 22.66 -11.97 15.29
N PRO A 299 21.94 -12.90 15.93
CA PRO A 299 21.11 -13.85 15.22
C PRO A 299 19.94 -13.08 14.60
N THR A 300 19.85 -13.14 13.28
CA THR A 300 18.70 -12.71 12.50
C THR A 300 17.59 -13.72 12.73
N GLU A 301 16.53 -13.31 13.43
CA GLU A 301 15.26 -14.05 13.48
C GLU A 301 14.68 -14.14 12.07
N SER A 302 14.47 -15.35 11.58
CA SER A 302 13.57 -15.61 10.44
C SER A 302 12.98 -17.03 10.52
N SER A 303 11.72 -17.14 10.07
CA SER A 303 10.83 -18.31 9.94
C SER A 303 10.25 -18.83 11.27
N VAL A 304 8.95 -18.76 11.59
CA VAL A 304 7.70 -19.07 10.84
C VAL A 304 7.67 -20.51 10.32
N THR A 305 7.14 -21.40 11.15
CA THR A 305 6.36 -22.58 10.73
C THR A 305 5.18 -22.71 11.67
N SER A 306 4.01 -22.24 11.21
CA SER A 306 2.71 -22.62 11.73
C SER A 306 2.33 -23.97 11.13
N ALA A 307 2.16 -24.97 11.98
CA ALA A 307 1.42 -26.19 11.68
C ALA A 307 0.00 -26.03 12.21
N LEU A 308 -0.97 -25.99 11.30
CA LEU A 308 -2.36 -26.41 11.45
C LEU A 308 -3.00 -26.43 10.05
#